data_AF-A0A969DXL5-F1
#
_entry.id   AF-A0A969DXL5-F1
#
_cell.length_a   1.000
_cell.length_b   1.000
_cell.length_c   1.000
_cell.angle_alpha   90.00
_cell.angle_beta   90.00
_cell.angle_gamma   90.00
#
_symmetry.space_group_name_H-M   'P 1'
#
loop_
_entity.id
_entity.type
_entity.pdbx_description
1 polymer ?
#
loop_
_entity_poly.entity_id
_entity_poly.type
_entity_poly.pdbx_seq_one_letter_code
_entity_poly.pdbx_strand_id
1 'polypeptide(L)'
;MTVGPDRFSVQKLAEQFRLLGWIGLWSQVVLGIIAGVMAIVGTTVEKAGSAGLSGIPFTFVGLVSLFVSAYWAFRYTRLSRQLRASDSQARPSRAETIALLRKGLLTTLIGLIFTAIGSEAISGVLFTKSLNAGIGIVGLANTDPSRYIQPVDVFIVLANTHIFTAHVISLTASLWLLNRVIR
;
A
#
# COMPACT_ATOMS: atom_id res chain seq x y z
N MET A 1 -4.81 -37.57 29.36
CA MET A 1 -4.18 -36.33 29.86
C MET A 1 -3.95 -35.43 28.66
N THR A 2 -4.82 -34.45 28.43
CA THR A 2 -4.65 -33.44 27.39
C THR A 2 -3.65 -32.41 27.91
N VAL A 3 -2.42 -32.46 27.40
CA VAL A 3 -1.41 -31.44 27.69
C VAL A 3 -1.95 -30.11 27.17
N GLY A 4 -2.41 -29.25 28.08
CA GLY A 4 -2.83 -27.90 27.73
C GLY A 4 -1.65 -27.14 27.12
N PRO A 5 -1.86 -26.30 26.10
CA PRO A 5 -0.78 -25.65 25.37
C PRO A 5 0.13 -24.87 26.34
N ASP A 6 1.45 -25.13 26.26
CA ASP A 6 2.46 -24.50 27.10
C ASP A 6 2.32 -22.97 27.05
N ARG A 7 2.08 -22.32 28.19
CA ARG A 7 1.83 -20.87 28.29
C ARG A 7 2.93 -20.03 27.62
N PHE A 8 4.15 -20.56 27.56
CA PHE A 8 5.31 -19.95 26.91
C PHE A 8 5.19 -19.88 25.37
N SER A 9 4.58 -20.88 24.75
CA SER A 9 4.33 -20.91 23.30
C SER A 9 3.26 -19.89 22.89
N VAL A 10 2.23 -19.72 23.73
CA VAL A 10 1.14 -18.76 23.54
C VAL A 10 1.63 -17.32 23.67
N GLN A 11 2.51 -17.04 24.64
CA GLN A 11 3.11 -15.70 24.80
C GLN A 11 4.03 -15.31 23.64
N LYS A 12 4.91 -16.21 23.19
CA LYS A 12 5.77 -15.96 22.01
C LYS A 12 4.95 -15.72 20.73
N LEU A 13 3.87 -16.48 20.54
CA LEU A 13 2.96 -16.29 19.42
C LEU A 13 2.25 -14.93 19.48
N ALA A 14 1.83 -14.49 20.68
CA ALA A 14 1.22 -13.18 20.88
C ALA A 14 2.20 -12.02 20.63
N GLU A 15 3.49 -12.18 20.98
CA GLU A 15 4.52 -11.19 20.67
C GLU A 15 4.83 -11.11 19.17
N GLN A 16 4.93 -12.25 18.48
CA GLN A 16 5.09 -12.28 17.02
C GLN A 16 3.90 -11.60 16.32
N PHE A 17 2.67 -11.85 16.78
CA PHE A 17 1.47 -11.16 16.31
C PHE A 17 1.58 -9.64 16.43
N ARG A 18 2.06 -9.17 17.58
CA ARG A 18 2.24 -7.74 17.84
C ARG A 18 3.31 -7.17 16.90
N LEU A 19 4.45 -7.83 16.79
CA LEU A 19 5.56 -7.35 15.97
C LEU A 19 5.17 -7.26 14.50
N LEU A 20 4.59 -8.33 13.93
CA LEU A 20 4.15 -8.38 12.52
C LEU A 20 3.03 -7.37 12.23
N GLY A 21 2.08 -7.20 13.15
CA GLY A 21 1.02 -6.20 12.99
C GLY A 21 1.55 -4.77 13.01
N TRP A 22 2.52 -4.47 13.89
CA TRP A 22 3.17 -3.16 13.94
C TRP A 22 4.10 -2.91 12.75
N ILE A 23 4.85 -3.91 12.30
CA ILE A 23 5.71 -3.80 11.11
C ILE A 23 4.85 -3.52 9.88
N GLY A 24 3.75 -4.26 9.71
CA GLY A 24 2.79 -4.01 8.63
C GLY A 24 2.28 -2.58 8.66
N LEU A 25 1.79 -2.12 9.81
CA LEU A 25 1.27 -0.76 9.97
C LEU A 25 2.32 0.33 9.71
N TRP A 26 3.50 0.22 10.32
CA TRP A 26 4.57 1.21 10.15
C TRP A 26 5.08 1.23 8.71
N SER A 27 5.20 0.07 8.07
CA SER A 27 5.58 0.02 6.66
C SER A 27 4.58 0.75 5.77
N GLN A 28 3.27 0.58 6.01
CA GLN A 28 2.24 1.29 5.26
C GLN A 28 2.28 2.80 5.47
N VAL A 29 2.48 3.24 6.72
CA VAL A 29 2.56 4.68 7.06
C VAL A 29 3.80 5.32 6.43
N VAL A 30 4.98 4.72 6.62
CA VAL A 30 6.24 5.29 6.12
C VAL A 30 6.25 5.32 4.59
N LEU A 31 5.91 4.20 3.93
CA LEU A 31 5.85 4.14 2.47
C LEU A 31 4.75 5.04 1.91
N GLY A 32 3.60 5.14 2.59
CA GLY A 32 2.51 6.03 2.20
C GLY A 32 2.88 7.51 2.27
N ILE A 33 3.64 7.93 3.30
CA ILE A 33 4.14 9.31 3.41
C ILE A 33 5.14 9.61 2.29
N ILE A 34 6.13 8.72 2.07
CA ILE A 34 7.12 8.90 1.01
C ILE A 34 6.44 8.98 -0.35
N ALA A 35 5.53 8.05 -0.64
CA ALA A 35 4.76 8.04 -1.87
C ALA A 35 3.90 9.30 -2.04
N GLY A 36 3.25 9.76 -0.98
CA GLY A 36 2.45 10.98 -0.99
C GLY A 36 3.26 12.22 -1.34
N VAL A 37 4.44 12.38 -0.72
CA VAL A 37 5.36 13.48 -1.05
C VAL A 37 5.79 13.41 -2.52
N MET A 38 6.20 12.23 -2.99
CA MET A 38 6.61 12.03 -4.38
C MET A 38 5.47 12.31 -5.37
N ALA A 39 4.24 11.88 -5.08
CA ALA A 39 3.07 12.13 -5.92
C ALA A 39 2.69 13.63 -5.96
N ILE A 40 2.78 14.34 -4.83
CA ILE A 40 2.52 15.79 -4.78
C ILE A 40 3.56 16.55 -5.61
N VAL A 41 4.84 16.23 -5.45
CA VAL A 41 5.91 16.85 -6.24
C VAL A 41 5.73 16.51 -7.73
N GLY A 42 5.42 15.26 -8.05
CA GLY A 42 5.04 14.79 -9.39
C GLY A 42 3.99 15.67 -10.07
N THR A 43 2.85 15.83 -9.40
CA THR A 43 1.69 16.53 -9.96
C THR A 43 1.82 18.05 -10.02
N THR A 44 2.52 18.66 -9.07
CA THR A 44 2.70 20.12 -9.02
C THR A 44 3.59 20.61 -10.15
N VAL A 45 4.63 19.84 -10.49
CA VAL A 45 5.57 20.16 -11.57
C VAL A 45 4.97 19.86 -12.95
N GLU A 46 4.24 18.74 -13.12
CA GLU A 46 3.61 18.43 -14.42
C GLU A 46 2.52 19.41 -14.84
N LYS A 47 1.72 19.93 -13.88
CA LYS A 47 0.69 20.95 -14.15
C LYS A 47 1.25 22.25 -14.73
N ALA A 48 2.53 22.53 -14.55
CA ALA A 48 3.21 23.71 -15.08
C ALA A 48 3.73 23.52 -16.52
N GLY A 49 3.70 22.29 -17.08
CA GLY A 49 4.52 21.91 -18.24
C GLY A 49 3.77 21.46 -19.50
N SER A 50 2.91 20.43 -19.46
CA SER A 50 2.04 20.01 -20.59
C SER A 50 1.28 18.71 -20.26
N ALA A 51 0.37 18.33 -21.17
CA ALA A 51 -0.60 17.24 -21.07
C ALA A 51 0.00 15.83 -20.89
N GLY A 52 -0.27 15.21 -19.73
CA GLY A 52 0.10 13.82 -19.45
C GLY A 52 -0.64 13.20 -18.26
N LEU A 53 -1.89 13.59 -18.00
CA LEU A 53 -2.65 13.27 -16.77
C LEU A 53 -3.12 11.80 -16.59
N SER A 54 -2.66 10.83 -17.37
CA SER A 54 -3.38 9.53 -17.47
C SER A 54 -3.20 8.60 -16.25
N GLY A 55 -2.08 8.64 -15.52
CA GLY A 55 -1.80 7.73 -14.39
C GLY A 55 -1.97 8.32 -12.98
N ILE A 56 -1.94 9.64 -12.88
CA ILE A 56 -2.06 10.39 -11.61
C ILE A 56 -3.32 10.03 -10.81
N PRO A 57 -4.55 10.10 -11.37
CA PRO A 57 -5.76 9.90 -10.58
C PRO A 57 -5.82 8.49 -9.95
N PHE A 58 -5.35 7.46 -10.67
CA PHE A 58 -5.30 6.10 -10.16
C PHE A 58 -4.27 5.93 -9.04
N THR A 59 -3.13 6.62 -9.13
CA THR A 59 -2.10 6.63 -8.07
C THR A 59 -2.66 7.23 -6.77
N PHE A 60 -3.44 8.32 -6.86
CA PHE A 60 -4.09 8.91 -5.68
C PHE A 60 -5.16 8.00 -5.08
N VAL A 61 -5.94 7.28 -5.89
CA VAL A 61 -6.89 6.29 -5.38
C VAL A 61 -6.16 5.16 -4.65
N GLY A 62 -5.07 4.62 -5.23
CA GLY A 62 -4.22 3.62 -4.59
C GLY A 62 -3.64 4.10 -3.25
N LEU A 63 -3.24 5.37 -3.18
CA LEU A 63 -2.72 6.02 -1.97
C LEU A 63 -3.80 6.20 -0.89
N VAL A 64 -5.00 6.65 -1.25
CA VAL A 64 -6.13 6.76 -0.32
C VAL A 64 -6.52 5.38 0.21
N SER A 65 -6.63 4.38 -0.65
CA SER A 65 -6.89 3.00 -0.23
C SER A 65 -5.81 2.47 0.71
N LEU A 66 -4.55 2.89 0.54
CA LEU A 66 -3.47 2.52 1.45
C LEU A 66 -3.66 3.09 2.86
N PHE A 67 -4.01 4.38 2.98
CA PHE A 67 -4.29 4.99 4.29
C PHE A 67 -5.53 4.39 4.96
N VAL A 68 -6.57 4.06 4.18
CA VAL A 68 -7.75 3.37 4.71
C VAL A 68 -7.38 1.96 5.19
N SER A 69 -6.54 1.23 4.45
CA SER A 69 -6.03 -0.09 4.87
C SER A 69 -5.20 -0.01 6.16
N ALA A 70 -4.31 0.99 6.26
CA ALA A 70 -3.51 1.25 7.46
C ALA A 70 -4.40 1.60 8.68
N TYR A 71 -5.50 2.32 8.49
CA TYR A 71 -6.48 2.60 9.54
C TYR A 71 -7.14 1.31 10.06
N TRP A 72 -7.53 0.40 9.18
CA TRP A 72 -8.05 -0.91 9.59
C TRP A 72 -6.97 -1.74 10.33
N ALA A 73 -5.73 -1.73 9.84
CA ALA A 73 -4.58 -2.35 10.51
C ALA A 73 -4.39 -1.85 11.95
N PHE A 74 -4.54 -0.55 12.17
CA PHE A 74 -4.50 0.06 13.49
C PHE A 74 -5.64 -0.42 14.41
N ARG A 75 -6.85 -0.54 13.86
CA ARG A 75 -8.01 -1.04 14.61
C ARG A 75 -7.83 -2.50 15.02
N TYR A 76 -7.25 -3.35 14.18
CA TYR A 76 -6.95 -4.75 14.52
C TYR A 76 -5.97 -4.88 15.68
N THR A 77 -4.86 -4.15 15.62
CA THR A 77 -3.82 -4.18 16.66
C THR A 77 -4.36 -3.68 18.00
N ARG A 78 -5.24 -2.67 18.00
CA ARG A 78 -5.88 -2.16 19.22
C ARG A 78 -6.92 -3.14 19.80
N LEU A 79 -7.74 -3.79 18.98
CA LEU A 79 -8.71 -4.81 19.42
C LEU A 79 -8.00 -6.05 20.01
N SER A 80 -6.88 -6.48 19.40
CA SER A 80 -6.08 -7.60 19.91
C SER A 80 -5.49 -7.35 21.30
N ARG A 81 -5.25 -6.07 21.64
CA ARG A 81 -4.79 -5.65 22.97
C ARG A 81 -5.90 -5.71 24.01
N GLN A 82 -7.15 -5.49 23.61
CA GLN A 82 -8.34 -5.60 24.47
C GLN A 82 -8.72 -7.05 24.75
N LEU A 83 -8.50 -7.97 23.79
CA LEU A 83 -8.64 -9.43 23.99
C LEU A 83 -7.74 -10.01 25.10
N ARG A 84 -6.68 -9.29 25.51
CA ARG A 84 -5.77 -9.67 26.60
C ARG A 84 -6.10 -9.01 27.94
N ALA A 85 -7.03 -8.05 27.97
CA ALA A 85 -7.54 -7.49 29.22
C ALA A 85 -8.46 -8.52 29.89
N SER A 86 -8.37 -8.67 31.20
CA SER A 86 -9.02 -9.72 32.00
C SER A 86 -10.57 -9.72 32.00
N ASP A 87 -11.20 -8.90 31.16
CA ASP A 87 -12.63 -8.66 31.16
C ASP A 87 -13.33 -9.49 30.08
N SER A 88 -14.05 -10.53 30.51
CA SER A 88 -14.68 -11.53 29.64
C SER A 88 -15.86 -10.99 28.82
N GLN A 89 -16.39 -9.82 29.17
CA GLN A 89 -17.55 -9.21 28.50
C GLN A 89 -17.18 -8.34 27.29
N ALA A 90 -15.91 -7.92 27.17
CA ALA A 90 -15.43 -7.06 26.07
C ALA A 90 -14.69 -7.85 24.97
N ARG A 91 -14.79 -9.18 24.96
CA ARG A 91 -14.02 -10.08 24.08
C ARG A 91 -14.70 -10.21 22.71
N PRO A 92 -14.21 -9.59 21.62
CA PRO A 92 -14.77 -9.78 20.29
C PRO A 92 -14.73 -11.26 19.89
N SER A 93 -15.81 -11.72 19.27
CA SER A 93 -15.94 -13.09 18.78
C SER A 93 -14.92 -13.38 17.65
N ARG A 94 -14.59 -14.67 17.45
CA ARG A 94 -13.79 -15.08 16.28
C ARG A 94 -14.46 -14.61 14.98
N ALA A 95 -15.79 -14.66 14.91
CA ALA A 95 -16.55 -14.23 13.74
C ALA A 95 -16.39 -12.73 13.44
N GLU A 96 -16.47 -11.87 14.45
CA GLU A 96 -16.24 -10.42 14.29
C GLU A 96 -14.80 -10.11 13.88
N THR A 97 -13.83 -10.83 14.45
CA THR A 97 -12.40 -10.68 14.07
C THR A 97 -12.16 -11.06 12.62
N ILE A 98 -12.74 -12.17 12.15
CA ILE A 98 -12.64 -12.62 10.75
C ILE A 98 -13.35 -11.65 9.81
N ALA A 99 -14.56 -11.18 10.17
CA ALA A 99 -15.31 -10.21 9.36
C ALA A 99 -14.54 -8.90 9.19
N LEU A 100 -13.91 -8.43 10.27
CA LEU A 100 -13.08 -7.24 10.23
C LEU A 100 -11.84 -7.50 9.34
N LEU A 101 -11.09 -8.60 9.53
CA LEU A 101 -9.91 -8.94 8.72
C LEU A 101 -10.25 -9.02 7.22
N ARG A 102 -11.40 -9.60 6.87
CA ARG A 102 -11.89 -9.63 5.47
C ARG A 102 -12.09 -8.23 4.88
N LYS A 103 -12.58 -7.26 5.65
CA LYS A 103 -12.74 -5.87 5.17
C LYS A 103 -11.38 -5.21 4.86
N GLY A 104 -10.37 -5.41 5.71
CA GLY A 104 -9.02 -4.90 5.47
C GLY A 104 -8.35 -5.56 4.26
N LEU A 105 -8.56 -6.86 4.09
CA LEU A 105 -8.09 -7.61 2.93
C LEU A 105 -8.72 -7.09 1.64
N LEU A 106 -10.05 -6.91 1.59
CA LEU A 106 -10.76 -6.34 0.45
C LEU A 106 -10.25 -4.93 0.12
N THR A 107 -10.05 -4.09 1.14
CA THR A 107 -9.52 -2.73 0.95
C THR A 107 -8.11 -2.77 0.33
N THR A 108 -7.26 -3.68 0.79
CA THR A 108 -5.90 -3.86 0.26
C THR A 108 -5.93 -4.35 -1.20
N LEU A 109 -6.81 -5.29 -1.52
CA LEU A 109 -6.98 -5.79 -2.90
C LEU A 109 -7.47 -4.69 -3.85
N ILE A 110 -8.45 -3.89 -3.42
CA ILE A 110 -8.94 -2.73 -4.19
C ILE A 110 -7.77 -1.78 -4.45
N GLY A 111 -7.02 -1.42 -3.41
CA GLY A 111 -5.85 -0.56 -3.55
C GLY A 111 -4.80 -1.11 -4.52
N LEU A 112 -4.53 -2.42 -4.47
CA LEU A 112 -3.60 -3.08 -5.38
C LEU A 112 -4.07 -3.03 -6.84
N ILE A 113 -5.36 -3.23 -7.10
CA ILE A 113 -5.95 -3.12 -8.46
C ILE A 113 -5.77 -1.70 -9.01
N PHE A 114 -6.12 -0.68 -8.22
CA PHE A 114 -5.95 0.72 -8.65
C PHE A 114 -4.48 1.09 -8.87
N THR A 115 -3.58 0.59 -8.02
CA THR A 115 -2.13 0.79 -8.16
C THR A 115 -1.58 0.11 -9.41
N ALA A 116 -2.09 -1.07 -9.76
CA ALA A 116 -1.72 -1.78 -10.99
C ALA A 116 -2.17 -1.01 -12.24
N ILE A 117 -3.42 -0.53 -12.27
CA ILE A 117 -3.93 0.32 -13.36
C ILE A 117 -3.10 1.60 -13.49
N GLY A 118 -2.75 2.23 -12.36
CA GLY A 118 -1.85 3.37 -12.33
C GLY A 118 -0.48 3.06 -12.93
N SER A 119 0.08 1.89 -12.62
CA SER A 119 1.36 1.42 -13.18
C SER A 119 1.33 1.31 -14.70
N GLU A 120 0.27 0.74 -15.26
CA GLU A 120 0.10 0.61 -16.72
C GLU A 120 -0.02 1.98 -17.38
N ALA A 121 -0.82 2.88 -16.80
CA ALA A 121 -0.99 4.23 -17.31
C ALA A 121 0.33 5.04 -17.30
N ILE A 122 1.09 4.97 -16.19
CA ILE A 122 2.41 5.61 -16.08
C ILE A 122 3.38 5.04 -17.13
N SER A 123 3.39 3.71 -17.29
CA SER A 123 4.26 3.03 -18.26
C SER A 123 3.92 3.44 -19.69
N GLY A 124 2.64 3.62 -20.02
CA GLY A 124 2.21 4.13 -21.33
C GLY A 124 2.72 5.54 -21.62
N VAL A 125 2.65 6.46 -20.64
CA VAL A 125 3.20 7.82 -20.79
C VAL A 125 4.70 7.80 -20.99
N LEU A 126 5.43 7.02 -20.17
CA LEU A 126 6.88 6.88 -20.29
C LEU A 126 7.29 6.26 -21.62
N PHE A 127 6.53 5.28 -22.11
CA PHE A 127 6.74 4.69 -23.42
C PHE A 127 6.62 5.74 -24.52
N THR A 128 5.55 6.55 -24.53
CA THR A 128 5.41 7.65 -25.50
C THR A 128 6.55 8.68 -25.40
N LYS A 129 6.94 9.08 -24.18
CA LYS A 129 8.06 9.99 -23.96
C LYS A 129 9.40 9.40 -24.43
N SER A 130 9.59 8.09 -24.29
CA SER A 130 10.79 7.37 -24.77
C SER A 130 10.91 7.36 -26.29
N LEU A 131 9.79 7.26 -27.02
CA LEU A 131 9.79 7.32 -28.49
C LEU A 131 10.25 8.71 -28.98
N ASN A 132 9.83 9.78 -28.30
CA ASN A 132 10.26 11.14 -28.63
C ASN A 132 11.77 11.34 -28.44
N ALA A 133 12.38 10.68 -27.46
CA ALA A 133 13.83 10.66 -27.27
C ALA A 133 14.55 10.08 -28.49
N GLY A 134 14.05 8.97 -29.04
CA GLY A 134 14.58 8.35 -30.25
C GLY A 134 14.51 9.25 -31.49
N ILE A 135 13.39 9.95 -31.69
CA ILE A 135 13.19 10.89 -32.82
C ILE A 135 14.16 12.07 -32.73
N GLY A 136 14.49 12.54 -31.51
CA GLY A 136 15.46 13.62 -31.31
C GLY A 136 16.88 13.29 -31.78
N ILE A 137 17.28 12.02 -31.73
CA ILE A 137 18.59 11.56 -32.19
C ILE A 137 18.70 11.62 -33.72
N VAL A 138 17.58 11.57 -34.45
CA VAL A 138 17.52 11.62 -35.93
C VAL A 138 17.47 13.07 -36.45
N GLY A 139 17.73 14.07 -35.59
CA GLY A 139 17.76 15.48 -35.98
C GLY A 139 16.38 16.12 -36.22
N LEU A 140 15.29 15.39 -35.99
CA LEU A 140 13.90 15.88 -36.03
C LEU A 140 13.40 16.21 -34.61
N ALA A 141 14.29 16.71 -33.75
CA ALA A 141 14.03 16.87 -32.33
C ALA A 141 12.90 17.88 -32.07
N ASN A 142 11.95 17.47 -31.22
CA ASN A 142 10.97 18.38 -30.65
C ASN A 142 11.67 19.27 -29.62
N THR A 143 11.53 20.59 -29.71
CA THR A 143 12.19 21.53 -28.77
C THR A 143 11.47 21.64 -27.43
N ASP A 144 10.31 20.99 -27.28
CA ASP A 144 9.51 20.99 -26.07
C ASP A 144 10.04 19.96 -25.05
N PRO A 145 10.64 20.39 -23.92
CA PRO A 145 11.22 19.50 -22.92
C PRO A 145 10.21 18.54 -22.28
N SER A 146 8.92 18.88 -22.28
CA SER A 146 7.86 18.07 -21.66
C SER A 146 7.54 16.77 -22.42
N ARG A 147 8.02 16.67 -23.66
CA ARG A 147 7.87 15.48 -24.52
C ARG A 147 8.87 14.38 -24.20
N TYR A 148 9.89 14.68 -23.40
CA TYR A 148 10.92 13.74 -22.97
C TYR A 148 10.68 13.27 -21.54
N ILE A 149 11.32 12.15 -21.17
CA ILE A 149 11.26 11.65 -19.79
C ILE A 149 11.99 12.65 -18.89
N GLN A 150 11.28 13.15 -17.89
CA GLN A 150 11.76 14.11 -16.92
C GLN A 150 12.00 13.43 -15.56
N PRO A 151 12.87 13.98 -14.69
CA PRO A 151 13.04 13.47 -13.34
C PRO A 151 11.74 13.38 -12.54
N VAL A 152 10.77 14.26 -12.83
CA VAL A 152 9.47 14.27 -12.16
C VAL A 152 8.58 13.08 -12.55
N ASP A 153 8.76 12.52 -13.76
CA ASP A 153 8.09 11.28 -14.18
C ASP A 153 8.55 10.10 -13.30
N VAL A 154 9.85 10.08 -12.96
CA VAL A 154 10.44 9.05 -12.09
C VAL A 154 9.86 9.14 -10.68
N PHE A 155 9.53 10.34 -10.19
CA PHE A 155 8.89 10.49 -8.87
C PHE A 155 7.49 9.88 -8.86
N ILE A 156 6.73 10.02 -9.95
CA ILE A 156 5.40 9.40 -10.08
C ILE A 156 5.51 7.87 -10.12
N VAL A 157 6.50 7.33 -10.85
CA VAL A 157 6.82 5.88 -10.83
C VAL A 157 7.13 5.42 -9.42
N LEU A 158 8.06 6.08 -8.73
CA LEU A 158 8.49 5.72 -7.38
C LEU A 158 7.33 5.80 -6.38
N ALA A 159 6.47 6.82 -6.49
CA ALA A 159 5.27 6.93 -5.68
C ALA A 159 4.37 5.70 -5.86
N ASN A 160 4.08 5.31 -7.10
CA ASN A 160 3.26 4.13 -7.40
C ASN A 160 3.92 2.83 -6.90
N THR A 161 5.24 2.70 -7.05
CA THR A 161 5.99 1.54 -6.54
C THR A 161 5.92 1.43 -5.02
N HIS A 162 6.11 2.54 -4.28
CA HIS A 162 6.00 2.54 -2.82
C HIS A 162 4.59 2.16 -2.34
N ILE A 163 3.54 2.67 -3.01
CA ILE A 163 2.14 2.28 -2.73
C ILE A 163 1.95 0.78 -2.97
N PHE A 164 2.46 0.25 -4.08
CA PHE A 164 2.38 -1.18 -4.41
C PHE A 164 3.06 -2.03 -3.33
N THR A 165 4.31 -1.70 -2.96
CA THR A 165 5.06 -2.41 -1.92
C THR A 165 4.30 -2.39 -0.59
N ALA A 166 3.72 -1.25 -0.23
CA ALA A 166 2.96 -1.12 1.00
C ALA A 166 1.69 -2.00 1.03
N HIS A 167 0.97 -2.10 -0.11
CA HIS A 167 -0.16 -3.02 -0.25
C HIS A 167 0.27 -4.49 -0.17
N VAL A 168 1.41 -4.86 -0.77
CA VAL A 168 1.95 -6.23 -0.67
C VAL A 168 2.27 -6.58 0.79
N ILE A 169 2.94 -5.70 1.53
CA ILE A 169 3.25 -5.95 2.94
C ILE A 169 1.96 -6.08 3.77
N SER A 170 0.99 -5.19 3.56
CA SER A 170 -0.33 -5.25 4.20
C SER A 170 -1.07 -6.56 3.92
N LEU A 171 -1.03 -7.01 2.66
CA LEU A 171 -1.66 -8.25 2.22
C LEU A 171 -1.03 -9.45 2.91
N THR A 172 0.30 -9.54 2.90
CA THR A 172 1.03 -10.63 3.57
C THR A 172 0.74 -10.66 5.07
N ALA A 173 0.75 -9.50 5.74
CA ALA A 173 0.41 -9.41 7.15
C ALA A 173 -1.03 -9.86 7.43
N SER A 174 -2.00 -9.38 6.63
CA SER A 174 -3.42 -9.71 6.78
C SER A 174 -3.70 -11.21 6.57
N LEU A 175 -3.11 -11.82 5.54
CA LEU A 175 -3.25 -13.25 5.25
C LEU A 175 -2.62 -14.11 6.35
N TRP A 176 -1.46 -13.70 6.87
CA TRP A 176 -0.81 -14.40 7.97
C TRP A 176 -1.66 -14.37 9.24
N LEU A 177 -2.21 -13.19 9.60
CA LEU A 177 -3.12 -13.03 10.73
C LEU A 177 -4.38 -13.90 10.56
N LEU A 178 -4.96 -13.92 9.35
CA LEU A 178 -6.14 -14.71 9.04
C LEU A 178 -5.88 -16.23 9.19
N ASN A 179 -4.79 -16.74 8.63
CA ASN A 179 -4.40 -18.16 8.76
C ASN A 179 -4.22 -18.57 10.23
N ARG A 180 -3.69 -17.66 11.06
CA ARG A 180 -3.51 -17.89 12.50
C ARG A 180 -4.81 -17.87 13.30
N VAL A 181 -5.80 -17.07 12.89
CA VAL A 181 -7.13 -17.02 13.53
C VAL A 181 -8.03 -18.17 13.08
N ILE A 182 -7.78 -18.76 11.91
CA ILE A 182 -8.54 -19.93 11.42
C ILE A 182 -8.02 -21.24 12.02
N ARG A 183 -6.70 -21.36 12.25
CA ARG A 183 -6.11 -22.48 12.99
C ARG A 183 -6.43 -22.43 14.50
#